data_AF-A0A3C1FCW2-F1
#
_entry.id   AF-A0A3C1FCW2-F1
#
_cell.length_a   1.000
_cell.length_b   1.000
_cell.length_c   1.000
_cell.angle_alpha   90.00
_cell.angle_beta   90.00
_cell.angle_gamma   90.00
#
_symmetry.space_group_name_H-M   'P 1'
#
loop_
_entity.id
_entity.type
_entity.pdbx_description
1 polymer ?
#
loop_
_entity_poly.entity_id
_entity_poly.type
_entity_poly.pdbx_seq_one_letter_code
_entity_poly.pdbx_strand_id
1 'polypeptide(L)'
;MVGTPDDDRVAAVCEPVFGDTPAPAAKEFVHELDEADNLLLRIALALLSEPELIVVDDIDSLYDTDGRRRVWEALHGLTDQGLTVIVAAASASELSRLGWAQLPNHINLSANH
;
A
#
# COMPACT_ATOMS: atom_id res chain seq x y z
N MET A 1 24.31 -7.57 13.84
CA MET A 1 24.72 -6.15 13.75
C MET A 1 23.68 -5.49 12.85
N VAL A 2 22.85 -4.61 13.40
CA VAL A 2 21.92 -3.83 12.57
C VAL A 2 22.75 -2.71 11.94
N GLY A 3 22.98 -2.76 10.63
CA GLY A 3 23.59 -1.66 9.90
C GLY A 3 22.63 -0.48 9.83
N THR A 4 23.15 0.75 9.76
CA THR A 4 22.32 1.89 9.38
C THR A 4 21.99 1.76 7.90
N PRO A 5 20.71 1.65 7.50
CA PRO A 5 20.36 1.61 6.09
C PRO A 5 20.80 2.91 5.41
N ASP A 6 21.24 2.82 4.16
CA ASP A 6 21.45 3.95 3.27
C ASP A 6 20.22 4.15 2.37
N ASP A 7 20.15 5.30 1.70
CA ASP A 7 19.00 5.67 0.87
C ASP A 7 18.78 4.68 -0.28
N ASP A 8 19.87 4.13 -0.85
CA ASP A 8 19.82 3.11 -1.91
C ASP A 8 19.13 1.83 -1.41
N ARG A 9 19.45 1.38 -0.19
CA ARG A 9 18.83 0.19 0.39
C ARG A 9 17.36 0.43 0.70
N VAL A 10 16.99 1.61 1.21
CA VAL A 10 15.59 1.95 1.48
C VAL A 10 14.79 2.01 0.18
N ALA A 11 15.32 2.67 -0.85
CA ALA A 11 14.70 2.71 -2.16
C ALA A 11 14.47 1.31 -2.74
N ALA A 12 15.47 0.42 -2.67
CA ALA A 12 15.34 -0.96 -3.16
C ALA A 12 14.28 -1.78 -2.39
N VAL A 13 14.10 -1.54 -1.09
CA VAL A 13 13.05 -2.21 -0.30
C VAL A 13 11.67 -1.65 -0.63
N CYS A 14 11.59 -0.36 -0.93
CA CYS A 14 10.34 0.36 -1.17
C CYS A 14 9.86 0.29 -2.62
N GLU A 15 10.73 -0.05 -3.56
CA GLU A 15 10.45 -0.08 -5.01
C GLU A 15 9.14 -0.78 -5.39
N PRO A 16 8.76 -1.95 -4.81
CA PRO A 16 7.54 -2.66 -5.19
C PRO A 16 6.24 -1.88 -4.96
N VAL A 17 6.25 -0.87 -4.08
CA VAL A 17 5.04 -0.12 -3.69
C VAL A 17 5.17 1.39 -3.89
N PHE A 18 6.38 1.93 -3.95
CA PHE A 18 6.59 3.35 -4.26
C PHE A 18 6.69 3.60 -5.78
N GLY A 19 7.12 2.60 -6.57
CA GLY A 19 7.21 2.70 -8.02
C GLY A 19 8.05 3.92 -8.45
N ASP A 20 7.46 4.81 -9.24
CA ASP A 20 8.09 6.05 -9.70
C ASP A 20 8.14 7.18 -8.64
N THR A 21 7.49 6.98 -7.49
CA THR A 21 7.49 7.95 -6.39
C THR A 21 8.78 7.78 -5.57
N PRO A 22 9.44 8.85 -5.13
CA PRO A 22 10.61 8.73 -4.26
C PRO A 22 10.24 7.99 -2.96
N ALA A 23 11.06 7.00 -2.61
CA ALA A 23 10.98 6.34 -1.31
C ALA A 23 11.45 7.29 -0.18
N PRO A 24 11.07 7.03 1.08
CA PRO A 24 11.56 7.78 2.22
C PRO A 24 13.08 7.77 2.32
N ALA A 25 13.67 8.87 2.80
CA ALA A 25 15.11 8.87 3.07
C ALA A 25 15.43 7.96 4.26
N ALA A 26 16.61 7.35 4.30
CA ALA A 26 16.96 6.39 5.36
C ALA A 26 17.07 7.03 6.75
N LYS A 27 17.16 8.36 6.82
CA LYS A 27 17.21 9.14 8.06
C LYS A 27 15.91 9.88 8.37
N GLU A 28 14.92 9.78 7.50
CA GLU A 28 13.62 10.39 7.70
C GLU A 28 12.87 9.69 8.83
N PHE A 29 12.25 10.46 9.72
CA PHE A 29 11.50 9.86 10.81
C PHE A 29 10.10 9.46 10.36
N VAL A 30 9.61 8.32 10.85
CA VAL A 30 8.26 7.80 10.51
C VAL A 30 7.14 8.80 10.80
N HIS A 31 7.32 9.70 11.76
CA HIS A 31 6.34 10.74 12.08
C HIS A 31 6.39 11.96 11.14
N GLU A 32 7.36 12.02 10.23
CA GLU A 32 7.49 13.05 9.19
C GLU A 32 6.85 12.62 7.87
N LEU A 33 6.66 11.31 7.69
CA LEU A 33 5.97 10.74 6.54
C LEU A 33 4.50 11.14 6.54
N ASP A 34 3.97 11.41 5.34
CA ASP A 34 2.52 11.49 5.17
C ASP A 34 1.87 10.12 5.38
N GLU A 35 0.54 10.10 5.53
CA GLU A 35 -0.20 8.89 5.87
C GLU A 35 -0.06 7.81 4.78
N ALA A 36 0.03 8.19 3.51
CA ALA A 36 0.15 7.27 2.39
C ALA A 36 1.57 6.69 2.31
N ASP A 37 2.60 7.52 2.43
CA ASP A 37 4.02 7.14 2.51
C ASP A 37 4.24 6.18 3.68
N ASN A 38 3.64 6.47 4.84
CA ASN A 38 3.73 5.62 6.01
C ASN A 38 3.11 4.24 5.76
N LEU A 39 1.90 4.18 5.19
CA LEU A 39 1.25 2.92 4.86
C LEU A 39 2.03 2.13 3.79
N LEU A 40 2.53 2.80 2.75
CA LEU A 40 3.36 2.17 1.71
C LEU A 40 4.65 1.62 2.30
N LEU A 41 5.32 2.36 3.19
CA LEU A 41 6.49 1.85 3.89
C LEU A 41 6.16 0.60 4.73
N ARG A 42 5.02 0.58 5.43
CA ARG A 42 4.56 -0.61 6.18
C ARG A 42 4.32 -1.81 5.27
N ILE A 43 3.74 -1.58 4.09
CA ILE A 43 3.53 -2.64 3.09
C ILE A 43 4.89 -3.12 2.55
N ALA A 44 5.80 -2.22 2.17
CA ALA A 44 7.15 -2.57 1.72
C ALA A 44 7.90 -3.46 2.74
N LEU A 45 7.82 -3.09 4.02
CA LEU A 45 8.41 -3.88 5.11
C LEU A 45 7.75 -5.25 5.26
N ALA A 46 6.43 -5.36 5.08
CA ALA A 46 5.71 -6.64 5.11
C ALA A 46 6.11 -7.56 3.94
N LEU A 47 6.45 -7.00 2.78
CA LEU A 47 6.89 -7.75 1.61
C LEU A 47 8.29 -8.37 1.77
N LEU A 48 9.11 -7.90 2.72
CA LEU A 48 10.44 -8.44 2.98
C LEU A 48 10.46 -9.93 3.36
N SER A 49 9.35 -10.47 3.88
CA SER A 49 9.23 -11.90 4.18
C SER A 49 8.73 -12.74 3.00
N GLU A 50 8.63 -12.16 1.80
CA GLU A 50 8.12 -12.81 0.59
C GLU A 50 6.76 -13.51 0.81
N PRO A 51 5.74 -12.79 1.33
CA PRO A 51 4.45 -13.41 1.62
C PRO A 51 3.69 -13.77 0.33
N GLU A 52 2.82 -14.77 0.40
CA GLU A 52 1.86 -15.09 -0.69
C GLU A 52 0.55 -14.28 -0.57
N LEU A 53 0.30 -13.69 0.60
CA LEU A 53 -0.91 -12.94 0.95
C LEU A 53 -0.57 -11.77 1.88
N ILE A 54 -1.15 -10.60 1.60
CA ILE A 54 -1.21 -9.48 2.55
C ILE A 54 -2.66 -9.08 2.82
N VAL A 55 -2.92 -8.66 4.05
CA VAL A 55 -4.19 -8.06 4.46
C VAL A 55 -3.92 -6.63 4.87
N VAL A 56 -4.60 -5.68 4.23
CA VAL A 56 -4.54 -4.26 4.53
C VAL A 56 -5.87 -3.85 5.15
N ASP A 57 -5.82 -3.41 6.38
CA ASP A 57 -6.98 -2.85 7.08
C ASP A 57 -6.92 -1.32 7.08
N ASP A 58 -8.09 -0.70 7.22
CA ASP A 58 -8.24 0.72 7.46
C ASP A 58 -7.64 1.64 6.36
N ILE A 59 -7.74 1.23 5.09
CA ILE A 59 -7.29 2.05 3.94
C ILE A 59 -8.05 3.39 3.84
N ASP A 60 -9.24 3.46 4.45
CA ASP A 60 -10.07 4.66 4.50
C ASP A 60 -9.59 5.72 5.49
N SER A 61 -8.66 5.36 6.40
CA SER A 61 -8.04 6.31 7.33
C SER A 61 -7.24 7.40 6.62
N LEU A 62 -6.82 7.16 5.37
CA LEU A 62 -6.11 8.14 4.54
C LEU A 62 -7.03 9.30 4.18
N TYR A 63 -6.81 10.48 4.74
CA TYR A 63 -7.67 11.64 4.49
C TYR A 63 -7.51 12.21 3.08
N ASP A 64 -6.32 12.05 2.48
CA ASP A 64 -6.02 12.53 1.14
C ASP A 64 -6.50 11.56 0.05
N THR A 65 -7.21 12.09 -0.95
CA THR A 65 -7.74 11.30 -2.07
C THR A 65 -6.61 10.83 -2.98
N ASP A 66 -5.59 11.66 -3.21
CA ASP A 66 -4.46 11.30 -4.06
C ASP A 66 -3.57 10.23 -3.39
N GLY A 67 -3.28 10.38 -2.10
CA GLY A 67 -2.59 9.38 -1.29
C GLY A 67 -3.33 8.04 -1.28
N ARG A 68 -4.66 8.06 -1.08
CA ARG A 68 -5.49 6.84 -1.14
C ARG A 68 -5.44 6.16 -2.50
N ARG A 69 -5.55 6.94 -3.60
CA ARG A 69 -5.39 6.43 -4.96
C ARG A 69 -4.01 5.80 -5.14
N ARG A 70 -2.95 6.45 -4.67
CA ARG A 70 -1.57 5.94 -4.76
C ARG A 70 -1.42 4.59 -4.07
N VAL A 71 -2.00 4.43 -2.87
CA VAL A 71 -2.00 3.15 -2.15
C VAL A 71 -2.77 2.08 -2.92
N TRP A 72 -3.96 2.40 -3.45
CA TRP A 72 -4.72 1.44 -4.26
C TRP A 72 -3.96 0.98 -5.50
N GLU A 73 -3.31 1.90 -6.23
CA GLU A 73 -2.49 1.55 -7.39
C GLU A 73 -1.30 0.66 -7.02
N ALA A 74 -0.61 0.96 -5.90
CA ALA A 74 0.46 0.11 -5.39
C ALA A 74 -0.05 -1.31 -5.08
N LEU A 75 -1.17 -1.43 -4.38
CA LEU A 75 -1.77 -2.73 -4.07
C LEU A 75 -2.19 -3.49 -5.33
N HIS A 76 -2.74 -2.79 -6.33
CA HIS A 76 -3.09 -3.41 -7.61
C HIS A 76 -1.84 -3.90 -8.36
N GLY A 77 -0.77 -3.11 -8.40
CA GLY A 77 0.50 -3.51 -8.99
C GLY A 77 1.11 -4.74 -8.32
N LEU A 78 0.93 -4.92 -7.00
CA LEU A 78 1.34 -6.15 -6.32
C LEU A 78 0.51 -7.37 -6.75
N THR A 79 -0.79 -7.19 -7.02
CA THR A 79 -1.63 -8.29 -7.55
C THR A 79 -1.20 -8.74 -8.94
N ASP A 80 -0.72 -7.82 -9.79
CA ASP A 80 -0.18 -8.14 -11.11
C ASP A 80 1.12 -8.97 -11.02
N GLN A 81 1.84 -8.89 -9.90
CA GLN A 81 3.02 -9.69 -9.60
C GLN A 81 2.69 -11.06 -9.00
N GLY A 82 1.40 -11.38 -8.81
CA GLY A 82 0.92 -12.65 -8.27
C GLY A 82 0.70 -12.68 -6.76
N LEU A 83 0.86 -11.55 -6.07
CA LEU A 83 0.56 -11.45 -4.63
C LEU A 83 -0.96 -11.43 -4.42
N THR A 84 -1.46 -12.23 -3.48
CA THR A 84 -2.86 -12.09 -3.07
C THR A 84 -3.00 -10.89 -2.13
N VAL A 85 -3.92 -9.98 -2.42
CA VAL A 85 -4.19 -8.80 -1.57
C VAL A 85 -5.65 -8.82 -1.13
N ILE A 86 -5.87 -8.69 0.18
CA ILE A 86 -7.20 -8.47 0.77
C ILE A 86 -7.19 -7.10 1.42
N VAL A 87 -8.19 -6.28 1.08
CA VAL A 87 -8.35 -4.96 1.68
C VAL A 87 -9.68 -4.87 2.40
N ALA A 88 -9.66 -4.44 3.65
CA ALA A 88 -10.85 -4.04 4.38
C ALA A 88 -11.07 -2.54 4.22
N ALA A 89 -12.28 -2.18 3.80
CA ALA A 89 -12.70 -0.80 3.56
C ALA A 89 -14.17 -0.62 3.98
N ALA A 90 -14.52 0.56 4.49
CA ALA A 90 -15.87 0.97 4.83
C ALA A 90 -16.74 1.19 3.57
N SER A 91 -16.12 1.50 2.42
CA SER A 91 -16.82 1.70 1.15
C SER A 91 -15.98 1.25 -0.05
N ALA A 92 -16.62 0.57 -0.99
CA ALA A 92 -16.02 0.23 -2.29
C ALA A 92 -16.14 1.36 -3.33
N SER A 93 -16.78 2.49 -2.99
CA SER A 93 -17.07 3.58 -3.95
C SER A 93 -15.82 4.18 -4.59
N GLU A 94 -14.69 4.14 -3.89
CA GLU A 94 -13.44 4.71 -4.38
C GLU A 94 -12.84 3.92 -5.54
N LEU A 95 -13.02 2.59 -5.54
CA LEU A 95 -12.50 1.72 -6.60
C LEU A 95 -13.03 2.11 -7.99
N SER A 96 -14.31 2.49 -8.06
CA SER A 96 -14.93 2.95 -9.30
C SER A 96 -14.33 4.25 -9.84
N ARG A 97 -13.64 5.04 -9.00
CA ARG A 97 -13.01 6.32 -9.37
C ARG A 97 -11.58 6.15 -9.90
N LEU A 98 -10.96 5.01 -9.63
CA LEU A 98 -9.61 4.68 -10.11
C LEU A 98 -9.59 4.39 -11.62
N GLY A 99 -10.75 4.09 -12.22
CA GLY A 99 -10.85 3.84 -13.65
C GLY A 99 -10.26 2.50 -14.09
N TRP A 100 -10.05 1.56 -13.15
CA TRP A 100 -9.59 0.21 -13.46
C TRP A 100 -10.58 -0.52 -14.36
N ALA A 101 -10.05 -1.19 -15.39
CA ALA A 101 -10.86 -1.95 -16.35
C ALA A 101 -11.62 -3.10 -15.69
N GLN A 102 -11.03 -3.71 -14.65
CA GLN A 102 -11.65 -4.72 -13.82
C GLN A 102 -11.48 -4.32 -12.35
N LEU A 103 -12.61 -4.18 -11.66
CA LEU A 103 -12.60 -3.94 -10.22
C LEU A 103 -12.22 -5.21 -9.46
N PRO A 104 -11.59 -5.10 -8.28
CA PRO A 104 -11.36 -6.24 -7.43
C PRO A 104 -12.68 -6.84 -6.96
N ASN A 105 -12.67 -8.13 -6.66
CA ASN A 105 -13.82 -8.81 -6.06
C ASN A 105 -14.13 -8.15 -4.71
N HIS A 106 -15.35 -7.64 -4.56
CA HIS A 106 -15.80 -7.01 -3.33
C HIS A 106 -16.88 -7.85 -2.66
N ILE A 107 -16.74 -8.07 -1.36
CA ILE A 107 -17.72 -8.79 -0.54
C ILE A 107 -18.33 -7.78 0.42
N ASN A 108 -19.64 -7.54 0.32
CA ASN A 108 -20.31 -6.65 1.25
C ASN A 108 -20.62 -7.39 2.56
N LEU A 109 -19.89 -7.02 3.62
CA LEU A 109 -20.04 -7.62 4.95
C LEU A 109 -21.26 -7.11 5.72
N SER A 110 -21.85 -5.96 5.34
CA SER A 110 -23.05 -5.41 5.99
C SER A 110 -24.36 -5.99 5.45
N ALA A 111 -24.31 -6.78 4.38
CA ALA A 111 -25.49 -7.42 3.77
C ALA A 111 -26.02 -8.64 4.55
N ASN A 112 -25.37 -9.03 5.65
CA ASN A 112 -25.89 -10.00 6.61
C ASN A 112 -26.53 -9.25 7.80
N HIS A 113 -27.68 -8.59 7.59
CA HIS A 113 -28.73 -8.35 8.58
C HIS A 113 -29.94 -7.63 7.97
#